data_AF-V7HS75-F1
#
_entry.id   AF-V7HS75-F1
#
_cell.length_a   1.000
_cell.length_b   1.000
_cell.length_c   1.000
_cell.angle_alpha   90.00
_cell.angle_beta   90.00
_cell.angle_gamma   90.00
#
_symmetry.space_group_name_H-M   'P 1'
#
loop_
_entity.id
_entity.type
_entity.pdbx_description
1 polymer ?
#
loop_
_entity_poly.entity_id
_entity_poly.type
_entity_poly.pdbx_seq_one_letter_code
_entity_poly.pdbx_strand_id
1 'polypeptide(L)'
;MPDRTTRSIAHFAAPFVLSGLEGQLPAGDYDIDHDEELIEGMSRLAWRRVATFIHLPARAVKNPATSQLVAIDYLELETALRRDQENAA
;
A
#
# COMPACT_ATOMS: atom_id res chain seq x y z
N MET A 1 2.34 -15.17 17.80
CA MET A 1 3.44 -14.20 17.59
C MET A 1 2.79 -12.84 17.48
N PRO A 2 3.35 -11.75 18.02
CA PRO A 2 2.71 -10.45 17.92
C PRO A 2 2.89 -9.90 16.50
N ASP A 3 1.82 -9.98 15.72
CA ASP A 3 1.62 -9.29 14.45
C ASP A 3 1.00 -7.91 14.69
N ARG A 4 1.38 -6.94 13.87
CA ARG A 4 0.80 -5.59 13.87
C ARG A 4 0.57 -5.13 12.45
N THR A 5 -0.68 -4.80 12.13
CA THR A 5 -1.01 -4.14 10.87
C THR A 5 -1.04 -2.63 11.07
N THR A 6 -0.21 -1.90 10.32
CA THR A 6 -0.18 -0.44 10.29
C THR A 6 -0.80 0.07 9.00
N ARG A 7 -1.85 0.89 9.12
CA ARG A 7 -2.56 1.48 7.97
C ARG A 7 -1.95 2.82 7.58
N SER A 8 -1.85 3.09 6.29
CA SER A 8 -1.36 4.35 5.72
C SER A 8 -2.14 4.69 4.46
N ILE A 9 -2.03 5.93 3.98
CA ILE A 9 -2.74 6.39 2.79
C ILE A 9 -1.70 6.73 1.72
N ALA A 10 -1.83 6.11 0.55
CA ALA A 10 -1.07 6.43 -0.64
C ALA A 10 -1.90 7.35 -1.55
N HIS A 11 -1.36 8.52 -1.86
CA HIS A 11 -1.98 9.47 -2.77
C HIS A 11 -1.31 9.40 -4.14
N PHE A 12 -2.09 9.17 -5.19
CA PHE A 12 -1.64 9.21 -6.58
C PHE A 12 -2.37 10.31 -7.33
N ALA A 13 -1.63 11.26 -7.90
CA ALA A 13 -2.14 12.35 -8.73
C ALA A 13 -2.43 11.90 -10.17
N ALA A 14 -1.75 10.86 -10.65
CA ALA A 14 -1.92 10.27 -11.97
C ALA A 14 -2.28 8.78 -11.89
N PRO A 15 -2.85 8.20 -12.96
CA PRO A 15 -3.05 6.76 -13.05
C PRO A 15 -1.72 6.01 -12.95
N PHE A 16 -1.73 4.89 -12.24
CA PHE A 16 -0.52 4.11 -11.93
C PHE A 16 -0.77 2.61 -12.11
N VAL A 17 0.33 1.85 -12.18
CA VAL A 17 0.31 0.39 -12.30
C VAL A 17 1.22 -0.17 -11.22
N LEU A 18 0.78 -1.25 -10.56
CA LEU A 18 1.62 -2.04 -9.67
C LEU A 18 1.52 -3.53 -10.02
N SER A 19 2.64 -4.23 -9.91
CA SER A 19 2.74 -5.68 -9.90
C SER A 19 1.87 -6.25 -8.77
N GLY A 20 0.95 -7.15 -9.14
CA GLY A 20 -0.08 -7.69 -8.24
C GLY A 20 -1.47 -7.15 -8.54
N LEU A 21 -1.57 -6.03 -9.27
CA LEU A 21 -2.84 -5.45 -9.70
C LEU A 21 -3.10 -5.74 -11.18
N GLU A 22 -4.33 -6.12 -11.50
CA GLU A 22 -4.75 -6.36 -12.88
C GLU A 22 -5.04 -5.02 -13.58
N GLY A 23 -4.00 -4.45 -14.19
CA GLY A 23 -4.11 -3.27 -15.04
C GLY A 23 -3.77 -1.94 -14.35
N GLN A 24 -4.17 -0.85 -15.00
CA GLN A 24 -3.91 0.51 -14.53
C GLN A 24 -5.02 0.98 -13.59
N LEU A 25 -4.62 1.41 -12.40
CA LEU A 25 -5.52 2.02 -11.43
C LEU A 25 -5.66 3.53 -11.68
N PRO A 26 -6.84 4.11 -11.43
CA PRO A 26 -7.04 5.54 -11.54
C PRO A 26 -6.27 6.31 -10.46
N ALA A 27 -5.98 7.59 -10.73
CA ALA A 27 -5.50 8.51 -9.71
C ALA A 27 -6.47 8.59 -8.52
N GLY A 28 -5.95 8.73 -7.30
CA GLY A 28 -6.75 8.87 -6.09
C GLY A 28 -6.02 8.48 -4.82
N ASP A 29 -6.77 8.51 -3.71
CA ASP A 29 -6.32 8.05 -2.40
C ASP A 29 -6.61 6.56 -2.21
N TYR A 30 -5.59 5.80 -1.83
CA TYR A 30 -5.69 4.36 -1.58
C TYR A 30 -5.26 4.04 -0.15
N ASP A 31 -6.06 3.19 0.52
CA ASP A 31 -5.73 2.67 1.84
C ASP A 31 -4.73 1.51 1.71
N ILE A 32 -3.58 1.65 2.36
CA ILE A 32 -2.50 0.68 2.37
C ILE A 32 -2.36 0.07 3.76
N ASP A 33 -2.42 -1.25 3.86
CA ASP A 33 -2.13 -1.99 5.09
C ASP A 33 -0.73 -2.56 5.02
N HIS A 34 0.05 -2.35 6.08
CA HIS A 34 1.39 -2.88 6.23
C HIS A 34 1.39 -3.87 7.37
N ASP A 35 1.60 -5.15 7.05
CA ASP A 35 1.77 -6.16 8.08
C ASP A 35 3.21 -6.16 8.55
N GLU A 36 3.37 -6.03 9.86
CA GLU A 36 4.64 -6.03 10.56
C GLU A 36 4.69 -7.19 11.55
N GLU A 37 5.79 -7.93 11.53
CA GLU A 37 6.07 -8.96 12.52
C GLU A 37 7.12 -8.45 13.51
N LEU A 38 6.92 -8.76 14.79
CA LEU A 38 7.93 -8.51 15.80
C LEU A 38 9.12 -9.46 15.59
N ILE A 39 10.27 -8.88 15.32
CA ILE A 39 11.55 -9.56 15.43
C ILE A 39 12.07 -9.36 16.84
N GLU A 40 12.06 -10.45 17.61
CA GLU A 40 12.67 -10.53 18.93
C GLU A 40 14.16 -10.88 18.78
N GLY A 41 15.01 -9.86 18.85
CA GLY A 41 16.45 -10.06 19.01
C GLY A 41 16.86 -10.02 20.49
N MET A 42 17.98 -10.66 20.84
CA MET A 42 18.52 -10.73 22.21
C MET A 42 18.70 -9.37 22.93
N SER A 43 18.59 -8.23 22.24
CA SER A 43 18.75 -6.89 22.81
C SER A 43 17.75 -5.83 22.31
N ARG A 44 16.80 -6.16 21.42
CA ARG A 44 15.87 -5.14 20.88
C ARG A 44 14.60 -5.76 20.29
N LEU A 45 13.47 -5.13 20.62
CA LEU A 45 12.20 -5.31 19.93
C LEU A 45 12.22 -4.44 18.66
N ALA A 46 12.15 -5.06 17.49
CA ALA A 46 12.03 -4.36 16.21
C ALA A 46 10.85 -4.91 15.42
N TRP A 47 10.14 -4.05 14.70
CA TRP A 47 9.05 -4.44 13.81
C TRP A 47 9.60 -4.49 12.39
N ARG A 48 9.47 -5.64 11.72
CA ARG A 48 9.82 -5.79 10.31
C ARG A 48 8.54 -5.93 9.52
N ARG A 49 8.39 -5.11 8.49
CA ARG A 49 7.34 -5.28 7.50
C ARG A 49 7.52 -6.59 6.73
N VAL A 50 6.49 -7.41 6.72
CA VAL A 50 6.45 -8.72 6.06
C VAL A 50 5.56 -8.72 4.83
N ALA A 51 4.54 -7.87 4.78
CA ALA A 51 3.66 -7.72 3.61
C ALA A 51 3.06 -6.30 3.53
N THR A 52 2.64 -5.93 2.32
CA THR A 52 1.91 -4.69 2.04
C THR A 52 0.69 -5.02 1.19
N PHE A 53 -0.44 -4.43 1.54
CA PHE A 53 -1.71 -4.64 0.87
C PHE A 53 -2.35 -3.31 0.49
N ILE A 54 -3.00 -3.25 -0.67
CA ILE A 54 -3.77 -2.12 -1.13
C ILE A 54 -5.26 -2.45 -1.12
N HIS A 55 -6.07 -1.52 -0.64
CA HIS A 55 -7.51 -1.59 -0.74
C HIS A 55 -8.00 -0.95 -2.04
N LEU A 56 -8.84 -1.71 -2.75
CA LEU A 56 -9.55 -1.26 -3.94
C LEU A 56 -11.05 -1.30 -3.69
N PRO A 57 -11.83 -0.42 -4.34
CA PRO A 57 -11.37 0.71 -5.13
C PRO A 57 -10.80 1.84 -4.26
N ALA A 58 -10.33 2.91 -4.90
CA ALA A 58 -9.86 4.10 -4.21
C ALA A 58 -10.87 4.60 -3.18
N ARG A 59 -10.37 5.19 -2.08
CA ARG A 59 -11.16 5.69 -0.96
C ARG A 59 -12.21 6.72 -1.36
N ALA A 60 -11.99 7.43 -2.47
CA ALA A 60 -12.93 8.41 -3.02
C ALA A 60 -14.22 7.78 -3.59
N VAL A 61 -14.22 6.47 -3.90
CA VAL A 61 -15.40 5.79 -4.46
C VAL A 61 -16.44 5.56 -3.37
N LYS A 62 -17.57 6.27 -3.46
CA LYS A 62 -18.71 6.11 -2.54
C LYS A 62 -19.54 4.89 -2.94
N ASN A 63 -19.85 4.01 -1.97
CA ASN A 63 -20.55 2.74 -2.15
C ASN A 63 -19.90 1.83 -3.22
N PRO A 64 -18.68 1.35 -2.98
CA PRO A 64 -18.08 0.37 -3.88
C PRO A 64 -18.94 -0.90 -3.90
N ALA A 65 -19.24 -1.40 -5.10
CA ALA A 65 -19.94 -2.67 -5.27
C ALA A 65 -19.11 -3.86 -4.77
N THR A 66 -17.79 -3.71 -4.73
CA THR A 66 -16.84 -4.73 -4.27
C THR A 66 -15.61 -4.04 -3.70
N SER A 67 -15.20 -4.45 -2.50
CA SER A 67 -13.91 -4.06 -1.93
C SER A 67 -12.94 -5.23 -2.07
N GLN A 68 -11.73 -4.97 -2.54
CA GLN A 68 -10.68 -5.98 -2.68
C GLN A 68 -9.45 -5.55 -1.91
N LEU A 69 -8.80 -6.51 -1.26
CA LEU A 69 -7.50 -6.34 -0.65
C LEU A 69 -6.50 -7.12 -1.48
N VAL A 70 -5.51 -6.44 -2.04
CA VAL A 70 -4.54 -7.04 -2.96
C VAL A 70 -3.14 -6.88 -2.39
N ALA A 71 -2.37 -7.97 -2.38
CA ALA A 71 -0.97 -7.93 -1.98
C ALA A 71 -0.13 -7.24 -3.06
N ILE A 72 0.69 -6.28 -2.66
CA ILE A 72 1.57 -5.50 -3.54
C ILE A 72 2.99 -5.45 -2.98
N ASP A 73 3.94 -5.21 -3.87
CA ASP A 73 5.33 -4.97 -3.46
C ASP A 73 5.49 -3.55 -2.91
N TYR A 74 6.10 -3.43 -1.73
CA TYR A 74 6.31 -2.14 -1.07
C TYR A 74 7.30 -1.24 -1.82
N LEU A 75 8.40 -1.82 -2.33
CA LEU A 75 9.43 -1.05 -3.04
C LEU A 75 8.87 -0.50 -4.34
N GLU A 76 8.01 -1.27 -4.99
CA GLU A 76 7.31 -0.82 -6.18
C GLU A 76 6.29 0.29 -5.88
N LEU A 77 5.52 0.15 -4.80
CA LEU A 77 4.63 1.20 -4.31
C LEU A 77 5.39 2.52 -4.08
N GLU A 78 6.52 2.49 -3.37
CA GLU A 78 7.35 3.68 -3.12
C GLU A 78 7.89 4.28 -4.42
N THR A 79 8.29 3.43 -5.36
CA THR A 79 8.81 3.87 -6.67
C THR A 79 7.72 4.53 -7.50
N ALA A 80 6.52 3.95 -7.52
CA ALA A 80 5.36 4.50 -8.21
C ALA A 80 4.95 5.85 -7.60
N LEU A 81 4.89 5.95 -6.26
CA LEU A 81 4.58 7.21 -5.57
C LEU A 81 5.61 8.30 -5.84
N ARG A 82 6.91 7.97 -5.82
CA ARG A 82 7.96 8.93 -6.13
C ARG A 82 7.82 9.47 -7.55
N ARG A 83 7.59 8.58 -8.50
CA ARG A 83 7.43 8.95 -9.91
C ARG A 83 6.17 9.78 -10.15
N ASP A 84 5.10 9.49 -9.44
CA ASP A 84 3.86 10.28 -9.47
C ASP A 84 4.10 11.70 -8.94
N GLN A 85 4.79 11.83 -7.81
CA GLN A 85 5.18 13.14 -7.25
C GLN A 85 6.08 13.94 -8.18
N GLU A 86 7.04 13.28 -8.86
CA GLU A 86 7.91 13.93 -9.85
C GLU A 86 7.14 14.39 -11.09
N ASN A 87 6.10 13.65 -11.51
CA ASN A 87 5.26 14.02 -12.64
C ASN A 87 4.20 15.07 -12.30
N ALA A 88 3.84 15.21 -11.03
CA ALA A 88 2.85 16.18 -10.56
C ALA A 88 3.44 17.58 -10.24
N ALA A 89 4.77 17.69 -10.23
CA ALA A 89 5.52 18.95 -10.02
C ALA A 89 5.74 19.72 -11.32
#